data_AF-A0A7J2Y997-F1
#
_entry.id   AF-A0A7J2Y997-F1
#
_cell.length_a   1.000
_cell.length_b   1.000
_cell.length_c   1.000
_cell.angle_alpha   90.00
_cell.angle_beta   90.00
_cell.angle_gamma   90.00
#
_symmetry.space_group_name_H-M   'P 1'
#
loop_
_entity.id
_entity.type
_entity.pdbx_description
1 polymer ?
#
loop_
_entity_poly.entity_id
_entity_poly.type
_entity_poly.pdbx_seq_one_letter_code
_entity_poly.pdbx_strand_id
1 'polypeptide(L)'
;MGVVLDLHRQPYVAQCDAPKESRWREEKKTAAQEWEWGAGLGWRIALSIVSFFGLIVFIIVWLFFFATGFNVYQNLAIVISALLVFFALMGAAWATMWMRYPRRP
;
A
#
# COMPACT_ATOMS: atom_id res chain seq x y z
N MET A 1 35.46 37.68 -24.18
CA MET A 1 34.56 36.58 -24.59
C MET A 1 34.20 35.83 -23.32
N GLY A 2 33.02 36.12 -22.79
CA GLY A 2 32.60 35.78 -21.43
C GLY A 2 32.16 34.33 -21.30
N VAL A 3 32.67 33.72 -20.23
CA VAL A 3 32.38 32.37 -19.76
C VAL A 3 31.01 32.34 -19.07
N VAL A 4 30.16 31.39 -19.47
CA VAL A 4 29.17 30.63 -18.68
C VAL A 4 28.19 31.41 -17.80
N LEU A 5 26.91 31.37 -18.17
CA LEU A 5 25.83 31.29 -17.18
C LEU A 5 24.75 30.31 -17.67
N ASP A 6 24.97 29.08 -17.24
CA ASP A 6 24.13 27.92 -17.41
C ASP A 6 22.74 28.18 -16.78
N LEU A 7 21.71 28.07 -17.61
CA LEU A 7 20.31 28.40 -17.34
C LEU A 7 19.62 27.31 -16.50
N HIS A 8 20.31 26.76 -15.49
CA HIS A 8 19.93 25.49 -14.84
C HIS A 8 19.74 25.56 -13.31
N ARG A 9 19.38 26.74 -12.79
CA ARG A 9 18.86 26.91 -11.41
C ARG A 9 18.19 28.29 -11.37
N GLN A 10 16.86 28.42 -11.29
CA GLN A 10 16.17 28.72 -10.03
C GLN A 10 14.64 28.83 -10.28
N PRO A 11 13.82 27.85 -9.87
CA PRO A 11 12.39 28.07 -9.66
C PRO A 11 12.08 28.74 -8.31
N TYR A 12 13.07 28.99 -7.45
CA TYR A 12 12.85 29.38 -6.06
C TYR A 12 12.59 30.89 -5.87
N VAL A 13 13.15 31.74 -6.74
CA VAL A 13 13.09 33.21 -6.54
C VAL A 13 11.70 33.77 -6.85
N ALA A 14 10.90 33.10 -7.68
CA ALA A 14 9.52 33.50 -7.98
C ALA A 14 8.53 33.20 -6.83
N GLN A 15 8.90 32.37 -5.86
CA GLN A 15 8.02 31.98 -4.74
C GLN A 15 7.93 33.07 -3.66
N CYS A 16 8.95 33.92 -3.52
CA CYS A 16 9.01 34.95 -2.46
C CYS A 16 7.98 36.08 -2.65
N ASP A 17 7.57 36.35 -3.89
CA ASP A 17 6.66 37.45 -4.22
C ASP A 17 5.21 37.00 -4.41
N ALA A 18 4.94 35.69 -4.30
CA ALA A 18 3.60 35.16 -4.42
C ALA A 18 2.71 35.67 -3.27
N PRO A 19 1.49 36.18 -3.54
CA PRO A 19 0.59 36.65 -2.49
C PRO A 19 0.36 35.52 -1.51
N LYS A 20 0.51 35.77 -0.19
CA LYS A 20 0.41 34.77 0.88
C LYS A 20 -0.74 33.77 0.67
N GLU A 21 -1.86 34.24 0.13
CA GLU A 21 -3.06 33.45 -0.15
C GLU A 21 -2.86 32.30 -1.16
N SER A 22 -2.01 32.43 -2.17
CA SER A 22 -1.70 31.30 -3.08
C SER A 22 -0.91 30.21 -2.35
N ARG A 23 0.07 30.61 -1.51
CA ARG A 23 0.87 29.70 -0.69
C ARG A 23 -0.01 28.87 0.24
N TRP A 24 -0.91 29.52 0.99
CA TRP A 24 -1.86 28.82 1.87
C TRP A 24 -2.78 27.87 1.10
N ARG A 25 -3.12 28.18 -0.15
CA ARG A 25 -3.99 27.35 -1.00
C ARG A 25 -3.26 26.09 -1.47
N GLU A 26 -1.97 26.22 -1.79
CA GLU A 26 -1.12 25.10 -2.18
C GLU A 26 -0.80 24.19 -0.99
N GLU A 27 -0.44 24.74 0.17
CA GLU A 27 -0.22 23.98 1.41
C GLU A 27 -1.46 23.18 1.82
N LYS A 28 -2.66 23.76 1.67
CA LYS A 28 -3.91 23.04 1.95
C LYS A 28 -4.15 21.91 0.95
N LYS A 29 -3.81 22.11 -0.34
CA LYS A 29 -3.96 21.07 -1.36
C LYS A 29 -2.98 19.94 -1.13
N THR A 30 -1.71 20.24 -0.84
CA THR A 30 -0.71 19.22 -0.55
C THR A 30 -1.04 18.47 0.73
N ALA A 31 -1.49 19.16 1.78
CA ALA A 31 -1.97 18.51 2.99
C ALA A 31 -3.18 17.61 2.71
N ALA A 32 -4.22 18.09 2.02
CA ALA A 32 -5.37 17.23 1.69
C ALA A 32 -4.97 16.01 0.84
N GLN A 33 -4.06 16.21 -0.11
CA GLN A 33 -3.55 15.16 -0.98
C GLN A 33 -2.74 14.13 -0.20
N GLU A 34 -1.81 14.52 0.69
CA GLU A 34 -1.06 13.59 1.56
C GLU A 34 -1.98 12.67 2.37
N TRP A 35 -3.09 13.20 2.90
CA TRP A 35 -4.03 12.42 3.70
C TRP A 35 -4.80 11.40 2.84
N GLU A 36 -5.16 11.75 1.60
CA GLU A 36 -5.78 10.82 0.64
C GLU A 36 -4.83 9.69 0.20
N TRP A 37 -3.57 10.04 -0.11
CA TRP A 37 -2.55 9.06 -0.50
C TRP A 37 -2.22 8.11 0.65
N GLY A 38 -2.13 8.64 1.88
CA GLY A 38 -1.93 7.83 3.08
C GLY A 38 -3.09 6.89 3.37
N ALA A 39 -4.34 7.33 3.16
CA ALA A 39 -5.53 6.51 3.39
C ALA A 39 -5.64 5.33 2.41
N GLY A 40 -5.37 5.56 1.12
CA GLY A 40 -5.44 4.52 0.09
C GLY A 40 -4.38 3.41 0.25
N LEU A 41 -3.19 3.77 0.74
CA LEU A 41 -2.12 2.81 1.02
C LEU A 41 -2.26 2.17 2.41
N GLY A 42 -2.70 2.94 3.40
CA GLY A 42 -2.81 2.52 4.81
C GLY A 42 -3.74 1.32 5.01
N TRP A 43 -4.91 1.31 4.36
CA TRP A 43 -5.82 0.16 4.45
C TRP A 43 -5.22 -1.14 3.89
N ARG A 44 -4.41 -1.05 2.82
CA ARG A 44 -3.74 -2.23 2.23
C ARG A 44 -2.65 -2.78 3.13
N ILE A 45 -1.90 -1.89 3.80
CA ILE A 45 -0.89 -2.26 4.80
C ILE A 45 -1.59 -2.88 6.03
N ALA A 46 -2.70 -2.30 6.50
CA ALA A 46 -3.47 -2.88 7.59
C ALA A 46 -3.99 -4.28 7.23
N LEU A 47 -4.56 -4.45 6.04
CA LEU A 47 -5.01 -5.75 5.53
C LEU A 47 -3.88 -6.77 5.49
N SER A 48 -2.67 -6.40 5.05
CA SER A 48 -1.57 -7.35 4.95
C SER A 48 -1.08 -7.81 6.33
N ILE A 49 -0.95 -6.89 7.28
CA ILE A 49 -0.59 -7.18 8.67
C ILE A 49 -1.64 -8.10 9.30
N VAL A 50 -2.91 -7.70 9.26
CA VAL A 50 -4.02 -8.46 9.87
C VAL A 50 -4.15 -9.84 9.24
N SER A 51 -4.01 -9.95 7.92
CA SER A 51 -4.08 -11.25 7.23
C SER A 51 -2.94 -12.17 7.65
N PHE A 52 -1.73 -11.64 7.81
CA PHE A 52 -0.56 -12.43 8.20
C PHE A 52 -0.69 -12.94 9.64
N PHE A 53 -1.03 -12.06 10.58
CA PHE A 53 -1.26 -12.47 11.97
C PHE A 53 -2.49 -13.39 12.10
N GLY A 54 -3.56 -13.13 11.35
CA GLY A 54 -4.74 -14.00 11.30
C GLY A 54 -4.41 -15.41 10.84
N LEU A 55 -3.55 -15.55 9.82
CA LEU A 55 -3.07 -16.86 9.35
C LEU A 55 -2.25 -17.59 10.42
N ILE A 56 -1.33 -16.89 11.11
CA ILE A 56 -0.52 -17.50 12.17
C ILE A 56 -1.40 -17.99 13.33
N VAL A 57 -2.30 -17.13 13.82
CA VAL A 57 -3.24 -17.48 14.89
C VAL A 57 -4.09 -18.68 14.49
N PHE A 58 -4.61 -18.69 13.26
CA PHE A 58 -5.35 -19.83 12.72
C PHE A 58 -4.54 -21.12 12.73
N ILE A 59 -3.29 -21.10 12.26
CA ILE A 59 -2.41 -22.29 12.23
C ILE A 59 -2.14 -22.81 13.64
N ILE A 60 -1.87 -21.92 14.61
CA ILE A 60 -1.63 -22.31 16.00
C ILE A 60 -2.86 -22.99 16.59
N VAL A 61 -4.03 -22.35 16.47
CA VAL A 61 -5.29 -22.91 16.99
C VAL A 61 -5.61 -24.24 16.31
N TRP A 62 -5.41 -24.32 14.99
CA TRP A 62 -5.67 -25.55 14.22
C TRP A 62 -4.78 -26.70 14.69
N LEU A 63 -3.46 -26.49 14.77
CA LEU A 63 -2.50 -27.54 15.11
C LEU A 63 -2.64 -28.04 16.55
N PHE A 64 -2.98 -27.18 17.50
CA PHE A 64 -3.08 -27.59 18.90
C PHE A 64 -4.45 -28.19 19.26
N PHE A 65 -5.54 -27.67 18.69
CA PHE A 65 -6.89 -28.06 19.12
C PHE A 65 -7.59 -29.04 18.17
N PHE A 66 -7.31 -28.97 16.87
CA PHE A 66 -8.03 -29.75 15.86
C PHE A 66 -7.20 -30.87 15.26
N ALA A 67 -5.86 -30.73 15.19
CA ALA A 67 -5.02 -31.69 14.47
C ALA A 67 -4.99 -33.10 15.06
N THR A 68 -5.32 -33.27 16.34
CA THR A 68 -5.37 -34.57 17.04
C THR A 68 -6.41 -35.53 16.48
N GLY A 69 -7.47 -35.02 15.83
CA GLY A 69 -8.53 -35.85 15.24
C GLY A 69 -8.29 -36.24 13.77
N PHE A 70 -7.24 -35.71 13.14
CA PHE A 70 -7.01 -35.85 11.70
C PHE A 70 -5.70 -36.57 11.39
N ASN A 71 -5.67 -37.29 10.27
CA ASN A 71 -4.42 -37.88 9.78
C ASN A 71 -3.46 -36.76 9.32
N VAL A 72 -2.15 -37.03 9.30
CA VAL A 72 -1.09 -36.10 8.89
C VAL A 72 -1.40 -35.44 7.53
N TYR A 73 -1.88 -36.23 6.55
CA TYR A 73 -2.24 -35.72 5.23
C TYR A 73 -3.43 -34.76 5.24
N GLN A 74 -4.43 -35.00 6.10
CA GLN A 74 -5.61 -34.14 6.22
C GLN A 74 -5.23 -32.81 6.88
N ASN A 75 -4.38 -32.84 7.91
CA ASN A 75 -3.84 -31.63 8.52
C ASN A 75 -3.07 -30.78 7.52
N LEU A 76 -2.24 -31.42 6.68
CA LEU A 76 -1.47 -30.72 5.66
C LEU A 76 -2.39 -30.09 4.59
N ALA A 77 -3.44 -30.80 4.17
CA ALA A 77 -4.42 -30.26 3.23
C ALA A 77 -5.06 -28.98 3.77
N ILE A 78 -5.42 -28.96 5.05
CA ILE A 78 -6.10 -27.82 5.68
C ILE A 78 -5.17 -26.61 5.83
N VAL A 79 -3.90 -26.85 6.20
CA VAL A 79 -2.87 -25.80 6.23
C VAL A 79 -2.67 -25.21 4.83
N ILE A 80 -2.59 -26.04 3.79
CA ILE A 80 -2.46 -25.58 2.39
C ILE A 80 -3.69 -24.78 1.96
N SER A 81 -4.90 -25.24 2.31
CA SER A 81 -6.14 -24.50 2.02
C SER A 81 -6.16 -23.12 2.69
N ALA A 82 -5.70 -23.01 3.95
CA ALA A 82 -5.61 -21.72 4.63
C ALA A 82 -4.61 -20.77 3.95
N LEU A 83 -3.47 -21.29 3.50
CA LEU A 83 -2.51 -20.54 2.70
C LEU A 83 -3.13 -20.04 1.39
N LEU A 84 -3.88 -20.88 0.68
CA LEU A 84 -4.57 -20.48 -0.55
C LEU A 84 -5.56 -19.34 -0.31
N VAL A 85 -6.33 -19.39 0.77
CA VAL A 85 -7.25 -18.30 1.15
C VAL A 85 -6.46 -17.01 1.44
N PHE A 86 -5.37 -17.10 2.19
CA PHE A 86 -4.50 -15.94 2.46
C PHE A 86 -3.96 -15.32 1.17
N PHE A 87 -3.43 -16.12 0.25
CA PHE A 87 -2.93 -15.64 -1.04
C PHE A 87 -4.04 -15.08 -1.93
N ALA A 88 -5.25 -15.65 -1.89
CA ALA A 88 -6.38 -15.14 -2.64
C ALA A 88 -6.84 -13.76 -2.15
N LEU A 89 -6.94 -13.57 -0.83
CA LEU A 89 -7.30 -12.29 -0.21
C LEU A 89 -6.25 -11.22 -0.51
N MET A 90 -4.97 -11.55 -0.36
CA MET A 90 -3.87 -10.64 -0.69
C MET A 90 -3.87 -10.34 -2.20
N GLY A 91 -3.95 -11.36 -3.05
CA GLY A 91 -3.99 -11.22 -4.51
C GLY A 91 -5.12 -10.29 -4.96
N ALA A 92 -6.33 -10.46 -4.44
CA ALA A 92 -7.47 -9.62 -4.76
C ALA A 92 -7.27 -8.15 -4.33
N ALA A 93 -6.72 -7.93 -3.14
CA ALA A 93 -6.46 -6.58 -2.63
C ALA A 93 -5.50 -5.78 -3.53
N TRP A 94 -4.51 -6.47 -4.13
CA TRP A 94 -3.50 -5.84 -5.00
C TRP A 94 -3.86 -5.88 -6.50
N ALA A 95 -4.67 -6.84 -6.96
CA ALA A 95 -5.09 -6.97 -8.36
C ALA A 95 -5.89 -5.76 -8.87
N THR A 96 -6.65 -5.09 -8.00
CA THR A 96 -7.41 -3.88 -8.35
C THR A 96 -6.54 -2.71 -8.81
N MET A 97 -5.25 -2.68 -8.45
CA MET A 97 -4.32 -1.63 -8.86
C MET A 97 -3.80 -1.83 -10.29
N TRP A 98 -3.64 -3.08 -10.73
CA TRP A 98 -3.15 -3.41 -12.08
C TRP A 98 -4.17 -3.13 -13.18
N MET A 99 -5.47 -3.20 -12.85
CA MET A 99 -6.55 -2.92 -13.82
C MET A 99 -6.80 -1.42 -14.07
N ARG A 100 -6.06 -0.52 -13.39
CA ARG A 100 -6.17 0.93 -13.56
C ARG A 100 -5.07 1.54 -14.43
N TYR A 101 -4.52 0.79 -15.38
CA TYR A 101 -3.69 1.38 -16.43
C TYR A 101 -4.57 1.75 -17.62
N PRO A 102 -5.05 3.00 -17.77
CA PRO A 102 -5.54 3.44 -19.05
C PRO A 102 -4.36 3.38 -20.02
N ARG A 103 -4.44 2.52 -21.04
CA ARG A 103 -3.61 2.70 -22.24
C ARG A 103 -4.00 4.06 -22.80
N ARG A 104 -3.18 5.08 -22.48
CA ARG A 104 -3.29 6.37 -23.16
C ARG A 104 -2.80 6.15 -24.60
N PRO A 105 -3.60 6.48 -25.62
CA PRO A 105 -3.13 6.52 -27.00
C PRO A 105 -2.05 7.60 -27.18
#